data_AF-A0A534C489-F1
#
_entry.id   AF-A0A534C489-F1
#
_cell.length_a   1.000
_cell.length_b   1.000
_cell.length_c   1.000
_cell.angle_alpha   90.00
_cell.angle_beta   90.00
_cell.angle_gamma   90.00
#
_symmetry.space_group_name_H-M   'P 1'
#
loop_
_entity.id
_entity.type
_entity.pdbx_description
1 polymer ?
#
loop_
_entity_poly.entity_id
_entity_poly.type
_entity_poly.pdbx_seq_one_letter_code
_entity_poly.pdbx_strand_id
1 'polypeptide(L)'
;MALSVIFLLAAGHVAVASAAGFAALVSPPRFELTSRAGTTVRQVFELTNRSAAPAKFQVHTADFTLGADYSVAFQDELQPDSCRPWVAIERPEVALP
;
A
#
# COMPACT_ATOMS: atom_id res chain seq x y z
N MET A 1 8.34 -50.15 37.18
CA MET A 1 7.56 -50.17 35.92
C MET A 1 6.31 -49.35 36.13
N ALA A 2 6.44 -48.02 36.14
CA ALA A 2 5.33 -47.09 36.31
C ALA A 2 5.30 -46.20 35.07
N LEU A 3 4.23 -46.36 34.28
CA LEU A 3 3.68 -45.35 33.38
C LEU A 3 4.71 -44.46 32.66
N SER A 4 5.53 -45.08 31.82
CA SER A 4 5.89 -44.45 30.55
C SER A 4 4.60 -44.25 29.74
N VAL A 5 4.58 -43.26 28.84
CA VAL A 5 3.44 -42.88 27.97
C VAL A 5 2.51 -41.79 28.55
N ILE A 6 3.07 -40.72 29.11
CA ILE A 6 2.45 -39.38 29.03
C ILE A 6 3.54 -38.42 28.57
N PHE A 7 4.04 -38.59 27.35
CA PHE A 7 5.01 -37.66 26.78
C PHE A 7 5.01 -37.73 25.26
N LEU A 8 3.85 -37.65 24.59
CA LEU A 8 3.81 -37.43 23.14
C LEU A 8 2.48 -36.87 22.61
N LEU A 9 1.91 -35.86 23.29
CA LEU A 9 0.94 -34.95 22.68
C LEU A 9 1.48 -33.51 22.78
N ALA A 10 2.73 -33.31 22.38
CA ALA A 10 3.15 -32.03 21.84
C ALA A 10 2.48 -31.91 20.47
N ALA A 11 1.17 -31.63 20.48
CA ALA A 11 0.41 -31.26 19.30
C ALA A 11 1.08 -30.01 18.74
N GLY A 12 1.89 -30.23 17.70
CA GLY A 12 2.48 -29.17 16.90
C GLY A 12 1.36 -28.29 16.39
N HIS A 13 1.12 -27.19 17.10
CA HIS A 13 0.38 -26.07 16.58
C HIS A 13 1.29 -25.47 15.52
N VAL A 14 1.21 -26.02 14.31
CA VAL A 14 1.67 -25.32 13.12
C VAL A 14 0.81 -24.07 13.08
N ALA A 15 1.33 -22.97 13.62
CA ALA A 15 0.74 -21.67 13.42
C ALA A 15 0.68 -21.48 11.92
N VAL A 16 -0.52 -21.63 11.34
CA VAL A 16 -0.76 -21.29 9.96
C VAL A 16 -0.50 -19.79 9.89
N ALA A 17 0.68 -19.41 9.40
CA ALA A 17 1.02 -18.04 9.17
C ALA A 17 0.02 -17.51 8.14
N SER A 18 -1.04 -16.86 8.59
CA SER A 18 -1.93 -16.12 7.72
C SER A 18 -1.11 -14.95 7.20
N ALA A 19 -0.68 -15.02 5.95
CA ALA A 19 -0.19 -13.83 5.26
C ALA A 19 -1.31 -12.79 5.33
N ALA A 20 -1.05 -11.66 5.97
CA ALA A 20 -1.97 -10.54 5.98
C ALA A 20 -1.99 -9.96 4.57
N GLY A 21 -2.88 -10.49 3.73
CA GLY A 21 -3.16 -9.92 2.43
C GLY A 21 -3.91 -8.61 2.59
N PHE A 22 -3.71 -7.70 1.65
CA PHE A 22 -4.57 -6.55 1.46
C PHE A 22 -5.24 -6.67 0.10
N ALA A 23 -6.42 -6.06 -0.04
CA ALA A 23 -7.07 -5.93 -1.33
C ALA A 23 -7.58 -4.50 -1.46
N ALA A 24 -6.81 -3.66 -2.16
CA ALA A 24 -7.14 -2.27 -2.36
C ALA A 24 -7.57 -2.04 -3.81
N LEU A 25 -8.68 -1.33 -4.00
CA LEU A 25 -9.09 -0.81 -5.30
C LEU A 25 -8.97 0.72 -5.26
N VAL A 26 -8.35 1.30 -6.30
CA VAL A 26 -8.15 2.74 -6.45
C VAL A 26 -8.87 3.23 -7.71
N SER A 27 -9.63 4.32 -7.60
CA SER A 27 -10.33 4.93 -8.74
C SER A 27 -10.36 6.47 -8.65
N PRO A 28 -10.06 7.23 -9.72
CA PRO A 28 -9.48 6.75 -10.96
C PRO A 28 -8.02 6.29 -10.74
N PRO A 29 -7.48 5.43 -11.61
CA PRO A 29 -6.12 4.90 -11.46
C PRO A 29 -5.04 5.91 -11.87
N ARG A 30 -5.39 7.02 -12.55
CA ARG A 30 -4.45 8.01 -13.05
C ARG A 30 -5.10 9.39 -13.15
N PHE A 31 -4.31 10.41 -12.83
CA PHE A 31 -4.61 11.80 -13.13
C PHE A 31 -3.59 12.35 -14.13
N GLU A 32 -4.06 13.17 -15.06
CA GLU A 32 -3.22 14.02 -15.90
C GLU A 32 -3.55 15.46 -15.55
N LEU A 33 -2.58 16.18 -14.97
CA LEU A 33 -2.82 17.50 -14.40
C LEU A 33 -2.05 18.56 -15.17
N THR A 34 -2.73 19.66 -15.47
CA THR A 34 -2.13 20.90 -15.96
C THR A 34 -2.59 22.02 -15.05
N SER A 35 -1.67 22.85 -14.59
CA SER A 35 -1.95 23.96 -13.67
C SER A 35 -1.15 25.20 -14.06
N ARG A 36 -1.55 26.36 -13.56
CA ARG A 36 -0.79 27.62 -13.66
C ARG A 36 -0.05 27.88 -12.36
N ALA A 37 1.10 28.54 -12.45
CA ALA A 37 1.86 28.96 -11.28
C ALA A 37 0.97 29.78 -10.31
N GLY A 38 1.05 29.47 -9.02
CA GLY A 38 0.25 30.13 -7.98
C GLY A 38 -1.20 29.64 -7.86
N THR A 39 -1.64 28.67 -8.66
CA THR A 39 -2.98 28.07 -8.55
C THR A 39 -2.92 26.65 -7.99
N THR A 40 -3.88 26.31 -7.13
CA THR A 40 -4.03 24.97 -6.58
C THR A 40 -5.05 24.19 -7.39
N VAL A 41 -4.64 23.02 -7.91
CA VAL A 41 -5.54 22.03 -8.50
C VAL A 41 -5.73 20.89 -7.52
N ARG A 42 -6.98 20.50 -7.26
CA ARG A 42 -7.33 19.39 -6.37
C ARG A 42 -8.01 18.29 -7.16
N GLN A 43 -7.60 17.05 -6.89
CA GLN A 43 -8.24 15.85 -7.39
C GLN A 43 -8.53 14.90 -6.23
N VAL A 44 -9.44 13.97 -6.45
CA VAL A 44 -9.82 12.95 -5.47
C VAL A 44 -9.74 11.60 -6.14
N PHE A 45 -9.05 10.67 -5.49
CA PHE A 45 -9.21 9.25 -5.77
C PHE A 45 -9.93 8.58 -4.60
N GLU A 46 -10.66 7.53 -4.92
CA GLU A 46 -11.33 6.66 -3.98
C GLU A 46 -10.47 5.43 -3.73
N LEU A 47 -10.32 5.08 -2.45
CA LEU A 47 -9.68 3.85 -2.01
C LEU A 47 -10.76 2.96 -1.38
N THR A 48 -10.93 1.75 -1.91
CA THR A 48 -11.87 0.76 -1.40
C THR A 48 -11.11 -0.46 -0.91
N ASN A 49 -11.37 -0.88 0.34
CA ASN A 49 -10.95 -2.18 0.83
C ASN A 49 -11.89 -3.26 0.29
N ARG A 50 -11.32 -4.24 -0.40
CA ARG A 50 -12.02 -5.40 -0.99
C ARG A 50 -11.70 -6.69 -0.24
N SER A 51 -10.98 -6.61 0.87
CA SER A 51 -10.68 -7.76 1.72
C SER A 51 -11.83 -8.05 2.67
N ALA A 52 -11.75 -9.19 3.37
CA ALA A 52 -12.77 -9.60 4.35
C ALA A 52 -12.58 -8.97 5.73
N ALA A 53 -11.47 -8.27 5.96
CA ALA A 53 -11.12 -7.66 7.25
C ALA A 53 -10.76 -6.18 7.07
N PRO A 54 -10.92 -5.34 8.11
CA PRO A 54 -10.47 -3.95 8.04
C PRO A 54 -8.98 -3.85 7.71
N ALA A 55 -8.62 -2.84 6.91
CA ALA A 55 -7.25 -2.61 6.46
C ALA A 55 -6.83 -1.16 6.64
N LYS A 56 -5.56 -0.96 7.02
CA LYS A 56 -4.92 0.35 7.11
C LYS A 56 -3.99 0.53 5.91
N PHE A 57 -4.15 1.65 5.22
CA PHE A 57 -3.38 2.01 4.04
C PHE A 57 -2.58 3.28 4.28
N GLN A 58 -1.39 3.32 3.71
CA GLN A 58 -0.54 4.50 3.65
C GLN A 58 -0.48 5.02 2.22
N VAL A 59 -0.65 6.32 2.06
CA VAL A 59 -0.61 7.02 0.78
C VAL A 59 0.57 7.99 0.82
N HIS A 60 1.50 7.81 -0.11
CA HIS A 60 2.65 8.68 -0.28
C HIS A 60 2.91 8.87 -1.78
N THR A 61 3.69 9.90 -2.11
CA THR A 61 4.18 10.10 -3.48
C THR A 61 5.51 9.36 -3.65
N ALA A 62 5.76 8.85 -4.84
CA ALA A 62 7.04 8.33 -5.28
C ALA A 62 7.35 8.87 -6.68
N ASP A 63 8.62 9.10 -6.97
CA ASP A 63 9.03 9.34 -8.35
C ASP A 63 9.06 8.00 -9.08
N PHE A 64 8.92 8.02 -10.40
CA PHE A 64 9.00 6.79 -11.17
C PHE A 64 9.64 7.02 -12.54
N THR A 65 10.22 5.94 -13.07
CA THR A 65 10.67 5.85 -14.46
C THR A 65 9.90 4.75 -15.18
N LEU A 66 9.53 5.00 -16.43
CA LEU A 66 8.92 4.00 -17.31
C LEU A 66 9.99 3.44 -18.25
N GLY A 67 10.30 2.15 -18.12
CA GLY A 67 11.21 1.44 -19.00
C GLY A 67 10.67 1.26 -20.41
N ALA A 68 11.55 0.95 -21.37
CA ALA A 68 11.17 0.69 -22.77
C ALA A 68 10.27 -0.55 -22.93
N ASP A 69 10.30 -1.46 -21.95
CA ASP A 69 9.44 -2.64 -21.82
C ASP A 69 8.14 -2.35 -21.05
N TYR A 70 7.85 -1.08 -20.77
CA TYR A 70 6.72 -0.62 -19.95
C TYR A 70 6.79 -1.04 -18.48
N SER A 71 7.96 -1.48 -17.99
CA SER A 71 8.18 -1.68 -16.55
C SER A 71 8.19 -0.33 -15.82
N VAL A 72 7.66 -0.31 -14.60
CA VAL A 72 7.68 0.87 -13.73
C VAL A 72 8.63 0.60 -12.56
N ALA A 73 9.63 1.46 -12.41
CA ALA A 73 10.49 1.49 -11.24
C ALA A 73 10.18 2.74 -10.43
N PHE A 74 9.85 2.56 -9.15
CA PHE A 74 9.57 3.64 -8.21
C PHE A 74 10.84 4.01 -7.42
N GLN A 75 10.99 5.30 -7.11
CA GLN A 75 12.07 5.83 -6.28
C GLN A 75 11.47 6.60 -5.10
N ASP A 76 11.88 6.21 -3.90
CA ASP A 76 11.46 6.90 -2.67
C ASP A 76 12.26 8.18 -2.47
N GLU A 77 13.55 8.19 -2.84
CA GLU A 77 14.40 9.37 -2.84
C GLU A 77 13.93 10.40 -3.86
N LEU A 78 13.93 11.67 -3.46
CA LEU A 78 13.52 12.78 -4.30
C LEU A 78 14.46 12.94 -5.51
N GLN A 79 13.90 12.83 -6.71
CA GLN A 79 14.68 13.01 -7.95
C GLN A 79 14.91 14.50 -8.28
N PRO A 80 15.99 14.85 -9.01
CA PRO A 80 16.36 16.25 -9.28
C PRO A 80 15.29 17.15 -9.93
N ASP A 81 14.33 16.57 -10.66
CA ASP A 81 13.23 17.28 -11.32
C ASP A 81 11.84 16.85 -10.81
N SER A 82 11.78 16.33 -9.59
CA SER A 82 10.54 15.83 -9.02
C SER A 82 9.50 16.93 -8.77
N CYS A 83 8.26 16.66 -9.16
CA CYS A 83 7.10 17.49 -8.82
C CYS A 83 6.59 17.25 -7.38
N ARG A 84 7.10 16.23 -6.66
CA ARG A 84 6.63 15.84 -5.32
C ARG A 84 6.64 16.97 -4.28
N PRO A 85 7.60 17.92 -4.27
CA PRO A 85 7.59 19.04 -3.32
C PRO A 85 6.37 19.97 -3.46
N TRP A 86 5.64 19.88 -4.59
CA TRP A 86 4.44 20.68 -4.85
C TRP A 86 3.14 19.90 -4.66
N VAL A 87 3.22 18.60 -4.35
CA VAL A 87 2.05 17.72 -4.17
C VAL A 87 1.76 17.56 -2.69
N ALA A 88 0.50 17.83 -2.30
CA ALA A 88 0.01 17.57 -0.96
C ALA A 88 -0.97 16.38 -0.96
N ILE A 89 -0.77 15.44 -0.02
CA ILE A 89 -1.72 14.37 0.28
C ILE A 89 -2.43 14.73 1.58
N GLU A 90 -3.72 15.03 1.50
CA GLU A 90 -4.53 15.49 2.64
C GLU A 90 -4.77 14.40 3.69
N ARG A 91 -4.74 13.12 3.28
CA ARG A 91 -4.94 11.95 4.15
C ARG A 91 -3.89 10.89 3.84
N PRO A 92 -2.67 11.00 4.41
CA PRO A 92 -1.58 10.06 4.15
C PRO A 92 -1.78 8.69 4.80
N GLU A 93 -2.74 8.57 5.72
CA GLU A 93 -3.14 7.31 6.34
C GLU A 93 -4.67 7.18 6.35
N VAL A 94 -5.18 6.01 5.98
CA VAL A 94 -6.61 5.71 5.99
C VAL A 94 -6.84 4.29 6.51
N ALA A 95 -7.70 4.15 7.52
CA ALA A 95 -8.26 2.87 7.93
C ALA A 95 -9.63 2.69 7.26
N LEU A 96 -9.81 1.57 6.58
CA LEU A 96 -11.04 1.24 5.84
C LEU A 96 -11.63 -0.07 6.37
N PRO A 97 -12.97 -0.18 6.45
CA PRO A 97 -13.64 -1.40 6.88
C PRO A 97 -13.40 -2.56 5.93
#